data_AF-A0A8H6F0F0-F1
#
_entry.id   AF-A0A8H6F0F0-F1
#
_cell.length_a   1.000
_cell.length_b   1.000
_cell.length_c   1.000
_cell.angle_alpha   90.00
_cell.angle_beta   90.00
_cell.angle_gamma   90.00
#
_symmetry.space_group_name_H-M   'P 1'
#
loop_
_entity.id
_entity.type
_entity.pdbx_description
1 polymer ?
#
loop_
_entity_poly.entity_id
_entity_poly.type
_entity_poly.pdbx_seq_one_letter_code
_entity_poly.pdbx_strand_id
1 'polypeptide(L)'
;MELLSQISFPYYQEDDTCVTLNKLSFTDELDSKRSVIALNEKKQVDTFNTIYTNTQQIVPQLASYIENPDDEEKSQFPLLIKISPEFNKLKLHVSIKPVVGFESRSLIIVKSRGVTDVDVLKNQLYDDNTQDKPMTELSKLEYRKLPIEENNHSFQKIIINDFFDPKIVNNTKLNISLWEHDSTSNEFVTFLILVYGSIN
;
A
#
# COMPACT_ATOMS: atom_id res chain seq x y z
N MET A 1 3.88 18.97 -11.94
CA MET A 1 3.79 17.61 -11.36
C MET A 1 3.12 17.63 -9.99
N GLU A 2 3.46 18.56 -9.08
CA GLU A 2 2.92 18.62 -7.71
C GLU A 2 1.38 18.55 -7.59
N LEU A 3 0.63 19.23 -8.46
CA LEU A 3 -0.83 19.18 -8.43
C LEU A 3 -1.38 17.81 -8.86
N LEU A 4 -0.79 17.20 -9.90
CA LEU A 4 -1.25 15.91 -10.43
C LEU A 4 -1.05 14.80 -9.39
N SER A 5 0.11 14.80 -8.72
CA SER A 5 0.42 13.86 -7.64
C SER A 5 -0.54 13.96 -6.46
N GLN A 6 -1.03 15.16 -6.12
CA GLN A 6 -1.97 15.37 -5.02
C GLN A 6 -3.37 14.86 -5.36
N ILE A 7 -3.78 14.98 -6.63
CA ILE A 7 -5.13 14.60 -7.07
C ILE A 7 -5.23 13.16 -7.58
N SER A 8 -4.09 12.47 -7.78
CA SER A 8 -4.04 11.14 -8.41
C SER A 8 -3.67 9.98 -7.48
N PHE A 9 -3.24 10.27 -6.25
CA PHE A 9 -2.73 9.27 -5.32
C PHE A 9 -3.23 9.55 -3.90
N PRO A 10 -4.38 8.98 -3.53
CA PRO A 10 -4.89 9.09 -2.17
C PRO A 10 -3.94 8.37 -1.21
N TYR A 11 -3.35 9.13 -0.32
CA TYR A 11 -2.52 8.65 0.77
C TYR A 11 -3.03 9.26 2.08
N TYR A 12 -3.50 8.39 2.98
CA TYR A 12 -3.93 8.77 4.32
C TYR A 12 -3.05 8.06 5.33
N GLN A 13 -2.57 8.79 6.33
CA GLN A 13 -1.75 8.26 7.42
C GLN A 13 -2.20 8.93 8.72
N GLU A 14 -2.43 8.13 9.77
CA GLU A 14 -2.69 8.64 11.11
C GLU A 14 -1.43 9.31 11.71
N ASP A 15 -1.61 10.38 12.50
CA ASP A 15 -0.52 11.24 12.98
C ASP A 15 0.48 10.50 13.89
N ASP A 16 0.03 9.50 14.65
CA ASP A 16 0.84 8.79 15.66
C ASP A 16 1.43 7.45 15.18
N THR A 17 1.47 7.21 13.87
CA THR A 17 2.03 5.96 13.34
C THR A 17 3.55 5.87 13.49
N CYS A 18 4.02 4.69 13.85
CA CYS A 18 5.45 4.36 13.87
C CYS A 18 5.93 3.76 12.54
N VAL A 19 5.05 3.70 11.54
CA VAL A 19 5.33 3.15 10.21
C VAL A 19 4.99 4.18 9.16
N THR A 20 5.84 4.33 8.16
CA THR A 20 5.55 5.25 7.08
C THR A 20 5.99 4.71 5.74
N LEU A 21 5.16 4.90 4.70
CA LEU A 21 5.52 4.53 3.35
C LEU A 21 6.46 5.58 2.75
N ASN A 22 7.54 5.11 2.10
CA ASN A 22 8.43 5.96 1.32
C ASN A 22 8.27 5.71 -0.17
N LYS A 23 8.04 4.46 -0.56
CA LYS A 23 7.91 4.06 -1.96
C LYS A 23 7.10 2.79 -2.06
N LEU A 24 6.19 2.76 -3.03
CA LEU A 24 5.42 1.59 -3.43
C LEU A 24 5.86 1.20 -4.84
N SER A 25 6.19 -0.08 -5.05
CA SER A 25 6.46 -0.59 -6.39
C SER A 25 5.57 -1.78 -6.69
N PHE A 26 5.05 -1.83 -7.91
CA PHE A 26 4.37 -2.98 -8.47
C PHE A 26 5.28 -3.60 -9.52
N THR A 27 5.46 -4.91 -9.49
CA THR A 27 6.32 -5.63 -10.44
C THR A 27 5.55 -6.76 -11.09
N ASP A 28 5.98 -7.11 -12.30
CA ASP A 28 5.46 -8.30 -12.97
C ASP A 28 6.00 -9.59 -12.34
N GLU A 29 5.45 -10.72 -12.77
CA GLU A 29 5.83 -12.04 -12.28
C GLU A 29 7.34 -12.32 -12.40
N LEU A 30 7.98 -11.83 -13.46
CA LEU A 30 9.40 -12.03 -13.73
C LEU A 30 10.29 -10.93 -13.14
N ASP A 31 9.71 -9.93 -12.45
CA ASP A 31 10.40 -8.73 -11.98
C ASP A 31 11.21 -8.05 -13.11
N SER A 32 10.70 -8.07 -14.33
CA SER A 32 11.30 -7.48 -15.52
C SER A 32 11.00 -5.98 -15.65
N LYS A 33 9.82 -5.57 -15.20
CA LYS A 33 9.35 -4.17 -15.18
C LYS A 33 8.76 -3.82 -13.83
N ARG A 34 8.89 -2.55 -13.44
CA ARG A 34 8.33 -2.03 -12.19
C ARG A 34 7.63 -0.70 -12.41
N SER A 35 6.37 -0.60 -11.99
CA SER A 35 5.73 0.69 -11.74
C SER A 35 6.14 1.18 -10.36
N VAL A 36 6.83 2.31 -10.29
CA VAL A 36 7.38 2.87 -9.06
C VAL A 36 6.67 4.16 -8.71
N ILE A 37 6.11 4.24 -7.50
CA ILE A 37 5.52 5.42 -6.89
C ILE A 37 6.37 5.78 -5.67
N ALA A 38 7.14 6.87 -5.74
CA ALA A 38 7.94 7.37 -4.63
C ALA A 38 7.27 8.58 -3.99
N LEU A 39 7.29 8.64 -2.67
CA LEU A 39 6.70 9.72 -1.87
C LEU A 39 7.80 10.64 -1.33
N ASN A 40 7.53 11.95 -1.34
CA ASN A 40 8.38 12.93 -0.68
C ASN A 40 8.12 12.99 0.84
N GLU A 41 8.83 13.88 1.54
CA GLU A 41 8.68 14.08 2.99
C GLU A 41 7.28 14.54 3.41
N LYS A 42 6.55 15.22 2.51
CA LYS A 42 5.15 15.64 2.70
C LYS A 42 4.14 14.57 2.31
N LYS A 43 4.59 13.35 2.01
CA LYS A 43 3.76 12.21 1.58
C LYS A 43 2.97 12.43 0.30
N GLN A 44 3.50 13.29 -0.57
CA GLN A 44 2.99 13.49 -1.92
C GLN A 44 3.83 12.66 -2.90
N VAL A 45 3.23 12.25 -4.03
CA VAL A 45 3.98 11.53 -5.08
C VAL A 45 5.04 12.45 -5.68
N ASP A 46 6.30 12.10 -5.46
CA ASP A 46 7.47 12.76 -6.03
C ASP A 46 7.75 12.24 -7.44
N THR A 47 7.72 10.91 -7.60
CA THR A 47 7.93 10.24 -8.88
C THR A 47 6.94 9.12 -9.11
N PHE A 48 6.37 9.06 -10.31
CA PHE A 48 5.60 7.92 -10.81
C PHE A 48 6.08 7.54 -12.21
N ASN A 49 6.80 6.42 -12.33
CA ASN A 49 7.37 5.94 -13.59
C ASN A 49 7.33 4.42 -13.67
N THR A 50 7.23 3.88 -14.88
CA THR A 50 7.53 2.47 -15.16
C THR A 50 8.99 2.35 -15.58
N ILE A 51 9.74 1.41 -14.99
CA ILE A 51 11.15 1.17 -15.30
C ILE A 51 11.39 -0.30 -15.68
N TYR A 52 12.40 -0.56 -16.49
CA TYR A 52 12.98 -1.89 -16.63
C TYR A 52 13.84 -2.20 -15.41
N THR A 53 13.61 -3.33 -14.74
CA THR A 53 14.31 -3.68 -13.50
C THR A 53 15.82 -3.77 -13.68
N ASN A 54 16.28 -4.42 -14.75
CA ASN A 54 17.69 -4.72 -14.94
C ASN A 54 18.51 -3.47 -15.31
N THR A 55 17.94 -2.58 -16.11
CA THR A 55 18.66 -1.40 -16.62
C THR A 55 18.34 -0.13 -15.85
N GLN A 56 17.29 -0.14 -15.00
CA GLN A 56 16.71 1.03 -14.33
C GLN A 56 16.25 2.14 -15.32
N GLN A 57 16.21 1.84 -16.62
CA GLN A 57 15.77 2.78 -17.63
C GLN A 57 14.25 2.91 -17.59
N ILE A 58 13.76 4.14 -17.76
CA ILE A 58 12.34 4.43 -17.86
C ILE A 58 11.79 3.76 -19.12
N VAL A 59 10.71 2.99 -18.97
CA VAL A 59 9.92 2.49 -20.08
C VAL A 59 9.22 3.70 -20.69
N PRO A 60 9.39 3.99 -21.99
CA PRO A 60 8.77 5.15 -22.64
C PRO A 60 7.26 4.91 -22.84
N GLN A 61 6.52 4.89 -21.73
CA GLN A 61 5.08 4.81 -21.65
C GLN A 61 4.61 5.92 -20.71
N LEU A 62 3.53 6.61 -21.09
CA LEU A 62 2.96 7.65 -20.24
C LEU A 62 2.39 7.02 -18.96
N ALA A 63 2.71 7.66 -17.82
CA ALA A 63 2.01 7.45 -16.57
C ALA A 63 0.51 7.48 -16.84
N SER A 64 -0.17 6.37 -16.52
CA SER A 64 -1.57 6.19 -16.81
C SER A 64 -2.39 6.50 -15.57
N TYR A 65 -3.46 7.26 -15.78
CA TYR A 65 -4.42 7.64 -14.76
C TYR A 65 -5.82 7.32 -15.25
N ILE A 66 -6.73 7.10 -14.32
CA ILE A 66 -8.16 7.04 -14.61
C ILE A 66 -8.91 7.99 -13.67
N GLU A 67 -10.12 8.36 -14.04
CA GLU A 67 -11.03 9.07 -13.14
C GLU A 67 -11.36 8.18 -11.93
N ASN A 68 -11.33 8.72 -10.71
CA ASN A 68 -11.71 7.95 -9.53
C ASN A 68 -13.18 7.50 -9.68
N PRO A 69 -13.48 6.19 -9.69
CA PRO A 69 -14.85 5.71 -9.89
C PRO A 69 -15.75 5.96 -8.66
N ASP A 70 -15.18 6.36 -7.52
CA ASP A 70 -15.88 6.65 -6.28
C ASP A 70 -16.32 8.12 -6.23
N ASP A 71 -17.63 8.39 -6.29
CA ASP A 71 -18.15 9.76 -6.39
C ASP A 71 -17.91 10.61 -5.11
N GLU A 72 -17.82 9.98 -3.94
CA GLU A 72 -17.56 10.69 -2.68
C GLU A 72 -16.10 11.15 -2.63
N GLU A 73 -15.18 10.22 -2.92
CA GLU A 73 -13.74 10.52 -2.94
C GLU A 73 -13.30 11.35 -4.15
N LYS A 74 -14.01 11.26 -5.28
CA LYS A 74 -13.68 11.98 -6.54
C LYS A 74 -13.58 13.50 -6.34
N SER A 75 -14.31 14.05 -5.38
CA SER A 75 -14.22 15.48 -5.03
C SER A 75 -12.84 15.90 -4.51
N GLN A 76 -12.12 15.00 -3.85
CA GLN A 76 -10.79 15.23 -3.27
C GLN A 76 -9.68 14.64 -4.15
N PHE A 77 -9.93 13.44 -4.68
CA PHE A 77 -9.02 12.67 -5.51
C PHE A 77 -9.73 12.31 -6.82
N PRO A 78 -9.82 13.26 -7.77
CA PRO A 78 -10.52 13.03 -9.03
C PRO A 78 -9.84 12.00 -9.93
N LEU A 79 -8.56 11.68 -9.69
CA LEU A 79 -7.80 10.70 -10.46
C LEU A 79 -7.28 9.60 -9.54
N LEU A 80 -7.06 8.42 -10.14
CA LEU A 80 -6.29 7.33 -9.53
C LEU A 80 -5.18 6.89 -10.48
N ILE A 81 -4.04 6.51 -9.92
CA ILE A 81 -2.97 5.84 -10.67
C ILE A 81 -3.49 4.51 -11.20
N LYS A 82 -3.34 4.29 -12.52
CA LYS A 82 -3.69 3.05 -13.20
C LYS A 82 -2.49 2.11 -13.21
N ILE A 83 -2.68 0.92 -12.64
CA ILE A 83 -1.70 -0.17 -12.63
C ILE A 83 -2.17 -1.30 -13.57
N SER A 84 -1.24 -1.88 -14.33
CA SER A 84 -1.54 -3.03 -15.20
C SER A 84 -1.78 -4.29 -14.35
N PRO A 85 -2.73 -5.17 -14.71
CA PRO A 85 -2.97 -6.45 -14.02
C PRO A 85 -1.76 -7.36 -13.94
N GLU A 86 -0.82 -7.24 -14.88
CA GLU A 86 0.43 -8.00 -14.87
C GLU A 86 1.32 -7.64 -13.68
N PHE A 87 1.09 -6.48 -13.03
CA PHE A 87 1.88 -6.00 -11.90
C PHE A 87 1.22 -6.33 -10.56
N ASN A 88 1.21 -7.61 -10.21
CA ASN A 88 0.58 -8.14 -9.00
C ASN A 88 1.53 -8.35 -7.81
N LYS A 89 2.85 -8.23 -8.02
CA LYS A 89 3.85 -8.29 -6.94
C LYS A 89 4.09 -6.89 -6.38
N LEU A 90 4.03 -6.77 -5.06
CA LEU A 90 4.18 -5.53 -4.32
C LEU A 90 5.56 -5.48 -3.65
N LYS A 91 6.20 -4.31 -3.70
CA LYS A 91 7.36 -3.96 -2.88
C LYS A 91 7.07 -2.68 -2.13
N LEU A 92 6.83 -2.82 -0.83
CA LEU A 92 6.55 -1.73 0.11
C LEU A 92 7.87 -1.31 0.76
N HIS A 93 8.39 -0.15 0.37
CA HIS A 93 9.53 0.47 1.04
C HIS A 93 9.01 1.31 2.20
N VAL A 94 9.03 0.74 3.41
CA VAL A 94 8.53 1.41 4.62
C VAL A 94 9.68 1.78 5.54
N SER A 95 9.48 2.84 6.32
CA SER A 95 10.33 3.18 7.45
C SER A 95 9.56 2.87 8.72
N ILE A 96 10.17 2.10 9.61
CA ILE A 96 9.57 1.73 10.90
C ILE A 96 10.43 2.28 12.02
N LYS A 97 9.81 2.92 13.00
CA LYS A 97 10.46 3.44 14.21
C LYS A 97 10.12 2.53 15.41
N PRO A 98 11.10 1.86 16.01
CA PRO A 98 10.88 1.09 17.24
C PRO A 98 10.36 1.93 18.40
N VAL A 99 9.32 1.42 19.06
CA VAL A 99 8.70 2.01 20.25
C VAL A 99 8.59 0.98 21.37
N VAL A 100 8.20 1.42 22.56
CA VAL A 100 7.93 0.51 23.69
C VAL A 100 6.88 -0.52 23.26
N GLY A 101 7.16 -1.81 23.53
CA GLY A 101 6.31 -2.90 23.06
C GLY A 101 6.53 -3.31 21.60
N PHE A 102 7.65 -2.94 20.97
CA PHE A 102 7.93 -3.30 19.58
C PHE A 102 7.80 -4.81 19.30
N GLU A 103 8.28 -5.68 20.19
CA GLU A 103 8.20 -7.13 20.02
C GLU A 103 6.77 -7.69 19.97
N SER A 104 5.80 -7.05 20.65
CA SER A 104 4.39 -7.48 20.66
C SER A 104 3.59 -6.96 19.48
N ARG A 105 4.21 -6.14 18.63
CA ARG A 105 3.56 -5.50 17.48
C ARG A 105 3.73 -6.28 16.19
N SER A 106 2.81 -6.00 15.27
CA SER A 106 2.84 -6.56 13.93
C SER A 106 2.34 -5.55 12.91
N LEU A 107 2.79 -5.69 11.68
CA LEU A 107 2.24 -4.97 10.53
C LEU A 107 1.35 -5.90 9.74
N ILE A 108 0.10 -5.49 9.58
CA ILE A 108 -0.89 -6.16 8.75
C ILE A 108 -1.00 -5.40 7.45
N ILE A 109 -0.88 -6.10 6.33
CA ILE A 109 -1.08 -5.55 4.98
C ILE A 109 -2.42 -6.08 4.50
N VAL A 110 -3.35 -5.17 4.23
CA VAL A 110 -4.71 -5.46 3.80
C VAL A 110 -4.87 -4.97 2.37
N LYS A 111 -5.22 -5.88 1.47
CA LYS A 111 -5.47 -5.60 0.05
C LYS A 111 -6.93 -5.89 -0.21
N SER A 112 -7.73 -4.88 -0.51
CA SER A 112 -9.18 -5.04 -0.67
C SER A 112 -9.70 -4.40 -1.95
N ARG A 113 -10.83 -4.92 -2.43
CA ARG A 113 -11.54 -4.39 -3.60
C ARG A 113 -12.72 -3.52 -3.19
N GLY A 114 -12.64 -2.22 -3.48
CA GLY A 114 -13.78 -1.30 -3.29
C GLY A 114 -14.25 -1.06 -1.85
N VAL A 115 -13.71 -1.77 -0.86
CA VAL A 115 -13.96 -1.52 0.57
C VAL A 115 -12.80 -0.74 1.14
N THR A 116 -13.02 0.53 1.46
CA THR A 116 -12.04 1.42 2.09
C THR A 116 -12.30 1.61 3.59
N ASP A 117 -13.48 1.23 4.07
CA ASP A 117 -13.86 1.33 5.49
C ASP A 117 -12.98 0.39 6.34
N VAL A 118 -12.10 1.01 7.12
CA VAL A 118 -11.13 0.32 7.98
C VAL A 118 -11.82 -0.49 9.07
N ASP A 119 -12.95 -0.03 9.61
CA ASP A 119 -13.65 -0.74 10.68
C ASP A 119 -14.35 -1.99 10.15
N VAL A 120 -14.93 -1.91 8.94
CA VAL A 120 -15.45 -3.08 8.23
C VAL A 120 -14.33 -4.09 7.96
N LEU A 121 -13.17 -3.64 7.47
CA LEU A 121 -12.04 -4.52 7.20
C LEU A 121 -11.46 -5.12 8.49
N LYS A 122 -11.43 -4.38 9.61
CA LYS A 122 -10.99 -4.88 10.92
C LYS A 122 -11.87 -6.02 11.41
N ASN A 123 -13.19 -5.93 11.23
CA ASN A 123 -14.11 -7.00 11.61
C ASN A 123 -13.81 -8.32 10.86
N GLN A 124 -13.31 -8.24 9.62
CA GLN A 124 -12.88 -9.42 8.85
C GLN A 124 -11.63 -10.11 9.42
N LEU A 125 -10.84 -9.44 10.28
CA LEU A 125 -9.71 -10.08 10.97
C LEU A 125 -10.17 -11.07 12.06
N TYR A 126 -11.35 -10.84 12.63
CA TYR A 126 -11.85 -11.58 13.80
C TYR A 126 -12.95 -12.58 13.48
N ASP A 127 -13.67 -12.37 12.37
CA ASP A 127 -14.80 -13.21 11.98
C ASP A 127 -14.43 -14.11 10.80
N ASP A 128 -14.24 -15.41 11.09
CA ASP A 128 -13.89 -16.38 10.08
C ASP A 128 -15.04 -16.70 9.10
N ASN A 129 -16.28 -16.27 9.41
CA ASN A 129 -17.51 -16.63 8.70
C ASN A 129 -18.05 -15.55 7.73
N THR A 130 -17.35 -14.44 7.51
CA THR A 130 -17.85 -13.41 6.58
C THR A 130 -17.82 -13.90 5.13
N GLN A 131 -18.99 -13.93 4.48
CA GLN A 131 -19.15 -14.30 3.07
C GLN A 131 -18.39 -13.37 2.09
N ASP A 132 -17.88 -12.23 2.57
CA ASP A 132 -17.12 -11.22 1.81
C ASP A 132 -15.59 -11.42 1.79
N LYS A 133 -15.08 -12.52 2.40
CA LYS A 133 -13.67 -12.95 2.28
C LYS A 133 -13.10 -12.97 0.84
N PRO A 134 -13.84 -13.26 -0.26
CA PRO A 134 -13.23 -13.29 -1.60
C PRO A 134 -12.73 -11.92 -2.11
N MET A 135 -12.97 -10.82 -1.41
CA MET A 135 -12.61 -9.47 -1.85
C MET A 135 -11.45 -8.84 -1.06
N THR A 136 -10.88 -9.54 -0.08
CA THR A 136 -9.81 -9.04 0.79
C THR A 136 -8.71 -10.09 0.97
N GLU A 137 -7.45 -9.67 0.85
CA GLU A 137 -6.27 -10.46 1.19
C GLU A 137 -5.49 -9.81 2.33
N LEU A 138 -4.99 -10.66 3.23
CA LEU A 138 -4.33 -10.25 4.47
C LEU A 138 -2.95 -10.90 4.57
N SER A 139 -1.93 -10.08 4.79
CA SER A 139 -0.59 -10.54 5.15
C SER A 139 -0.23 -9.97 6.52
N LYS A 140 0.41 -10.77 7.38
CA LYS A 140 0.84 -10.33 8.71
C LYS A 140 2.35 -10.53 8.89
N LEU A 141 3.04 -9.47 9.30
CA LEU A 141 4.46 -9.47 9.63
C LEU A 141 4.65 -9.13 11.09
N GLU A 142 5.23 -10.04 11.86
CA GLU A 142 5.58 -9.78 13.27
C GLU A 142 6.86 -8.95 13.34
N TYR A 143 6.87 -7.88 14.14
CA TYR A 143 8.02 -6.97 14.25
C TYR A 143 9.28 -7.64 14.76
N ARG A 144 9.16 -8.57 15.72
CA ARG A 144 10.28 -9.40 16.21
C ARG A 144 10.99 -10.22 15.12
N LYS A 145 10.37 -10.40 13.95
CA LYS A 145 10.95 -11.12 12.80
C LYS A 145 11.58 -10.18 11.77
N LEU A 146 11.45 -8.87 11.95
CA LEU A 146 12.00 -7.88 11.03
C LEU A 146 13.46 -7.58 11.40
N PRO A 147 14.31 -7.26 10.41
CA PRO A 147 15.70 -6.87 10.65
C PRO A 147 15.75 -5.41 11.14
N ILE A 148 15.17 -5.14 12.31
CA ILE A 148 15.07 -3.82 12.91
C ILE A 148 15.71 -3.88 14.31
N GLU A 149 16.60 -2.93 14.59
CA GLU A 149 17.24 -2.81 15.89
C GLU A 149 16.27 -2.17 16.89
N GLU A 150 15.75 -2.94 17.84
CA GLU A 150 14.69 -2.48 18.76
C GLU A 150 15.11 -1.32 19.66
N ASN A 151 16.38 -1.27 20.05
CA ASN A 151 16.95 -0.22 20.89
C ASN A 151 17.24 1.08 20.12
N ASN A 152 17.09 1.07 18.80
CA ASN A 152 17.35 2.21 17.94
C ASN A 152 16.03 2.90 17.59
N HIS A 153 15.67 3.92 18.38
CA HIS A 153 14.45 4.71 18.22
C HIS A 153 14.43 5.66 17.01
N SER A 154 15.28 5.43 16.01
CA SER A 154 15.22 6.12 14.72
C SER A 154 14.41 5.32 13.70
N PHE A 155 13.96 5.98 12.64
CA PHE A 155 13.30 5.32 11.53
C PHE A 155 14.28 4.43 10.77
N GLN A 156 13.99 3.14 10.72
CA GLN A 156 14.78 2.14 10.02
C GLN A 156 14.03 1.69 8.77
N LYS A 157 14.72 1.69 7.63
CA LYS A 157 14.13 1.36 6.32
C LYS A 157 14.10 -0.14 6.11
N ILE A 158 12.94 -0.65 5.71
CA ILE A 158 12.78 -2.04 5.30
C ILE A 158 12.03 -2.12 3.96
N ILE A 159 12.22 -3.22 3.25
CA ILE A 159 11.47 -3.54 2.04
C ILE A 159 10.64 -4.78 2.34
N ILE A 160 9.33 -4.65 2.27
CA ILE A 160 8.40 -5.77 2.43
C ILE A 160 7.93 -6.18 1.03
N ASN A 161 8.13 -7.45 0.71
CA ASN A 161 7.60 -8.04 -0.51
C ASN A 161 6.25 -8.69 -0.19
N ASP A 162 5.25 -8.41 -1.01
CA ASP A 162 3.92 -9.00 -0.92
C ASP A 162 3.38 -9.23 -2.34
N PHE A 163 2.19 -9.79 -2.47
CA PHE A 163 1.50 -9.93 -3.74
C PHE A 163 -0.01 -9.90 -3.51
N PHE A 164 -0.76 -9.80 -4.59
CA PHE A 164 -2.20 -10.03 -4.60
C PHE A 164 -2.61 -10.95 -5.76
N ASP A 165 -3.74 -11.65 -5.65
CA ASP A 165 -4.35 -12.35 -6.78
C ASP A 165 -4.79 -11.31 -7.82
N PRO A 166 -4.26 -11.35 -9.06
CA PRO A 166 -4.65 -10.43 -10.13
C PRO A 166 -6.17 -10.38 -10.37
N LYS A 167 -6.91 -11.46 -10.06
CA LYS A 167 -8.37 -11.52 -10.18
C LYS A 167 -9.09 -10.49 -9.31
N ILE A 168 -8.49 -10.07 -8.19
CA ILE A 168 -9.06 -9.07 -7.28
C ILE A 168 -9.11 -7.69 -7.95
N VAL A 169 -8.16 -7.42 -8.85
CA VAL A 169 -7.86 -6.07 -9.38
C VAL A 169 -8.48 -5.85 -10.77
N ASN A 170 -9.20 -6.84 -11.29
CA ASN A 170 -9.77 -6.83 -12.63
C ASN A 170 -10.86 -5.75 -12.78
N ASN A 171 -10.51 -4.58 -13.34
CA ASN A 171 -11.38 -3.39 -13.55
C ASN A 171 -11.91 -2.76 -12.26
N THR A 172 -11.14 -2.83 -11.18
CA THR A 172 -11.60 -2.33 -9.89
C THR A 172 -10.53 -1.52 -9.16
N LYS A 173 -10.99 -0.66 -8.26
CA LYS A 173 -10.17 0.07 -7.31
C LYS A 173 -9.57 -0.92 -6.31
N LEU A 174 -8.24 -0.97 -6.26
CA LEU A 174 -7.48 -1.74 -5.30
C LEU A 174 -7.06 -0.81 -4.16
N ASN A 175 -7.44 -1.19 -2.96
CA ASN A 175 -7.05 -0.51 -1.74
C ASN A 175 -5.93 -1.32 -1.09
N ILE A 176 -4.82 -0.66 -0.75
CA ILE A 176 -3.72 -1.25 -0.01
C ILE A 176 -3.61 -0.46 1.28
N SER A 177 -3.95 -1.08 2.41
CA SER A 177 -3.76 -0.47 3.73
C SER A 177 -2.78 -1.26 4.57
N LEU A 178 -2.09 -0.54 5.43
CA LEU A 178 -1.08 -1.08 6.33
C LEU A 178 -1.47 -0.68 7.75
N TRP A 179 -1.61 -1.68 8.61
CA TRP A 179 -2.07 -1.49 9.98
C TRP A 179 -1.00 -1.98 10.94
N GLU A 180 -0.53 -1.10 11.79
CA GLU A 180 0.25 -1.47 12.95
C GLU A 180 -0.73 -2.00 14.02
N HIS A 181 -0.54 -3.25 14.45
CA HIS A 181 -1.36 -3.92 15.46
C HIS A 181 -0.52 -4.23 16.69
N ASP A 182 -0.93 -3.72 17.85
CA ASP A 182 -0.38 -4.10 19.14
C ASP A 182 -1.22 -5.23 19.76
N SER A 183 -0.61 -6.42 19.90
CA SER A 183 -1.33 -7.57 20.43
C SER A 183 -1.66 -7.48 21.93
N THR A 184 -1.01 -6.57 22.68
CA THR A 184 -1.25 -6.40 24.12
C THR A 184 -2.43 -5.47 24.39
N SER A 185 -2.53 -4.33 23.70
CA SER A 185 -3.68 -3.41 23.83
C SER A 185 -4.83 -3.72 22.86
N ASN A 186 -4.57 -4.55 21.84
CA ASN A 186 -5.46 -4.81 20.71
C ASN A 186 -5.81 -3.55 19.89
N GLU A 187 -4.91 -2.56 19.92
CA GLU A 187 -5.06 -1.32 19.16
C GLU A 187 -4.49 -1.44 17.75
N PHE A 188 -5.06 -0.65 16.83
CA PHE A 188 -4.64 -0.58 15.44
C PHE A 188 -4.40 0.87 15.07
N VAL A 189 -3.25 1.14 14.47
CA VAL A 189 -2.92 2.42 13.84
C VAL A 189 -2.79 2.18 12.35
N THR A 190 -3.52 2.95 11.54
CA THR A 190 -3.69 2.62 10.13
C THR A 190 -3.17 3.69 9.18
N PHE A 191 -2.75 3.24 8.00
CA PHE A 191 -2.61 4.10 6.84
C PHE A 191 -3.11 3.39 5.58
N LEU A 192 -3.62 4.17 4.63
CA LEU A 192 -4.35 3.69 3.46
C LEU A 192 -3.79 4.33 2.19
N ILE A 193 -3.62 3.48 1.17
CA ILE A 193 -3.20 3.85 -0.17
C ILE A 193 -4.24 3.32 -1.15
N LEU A 194 -4.68 4.18 -2.07
CA LEU A 194 -5.65 3.82 -3.10
C LEU A 194 -4.99 3.83 -4.48
N VAL A 195 -5.17 2.75 -5.24
CA VAL A 195 -4.73 2.64 -6.64
C VAL A 195 -5.83 1.97 -7.48
N TYR A 196 -5.78 2.12 -8.80
CA TYR A 196 -6.76 1.49 -9.68
C TYR A 196 -6.16 0.37 -10.53
N GLY A 197 -6.88 -0.75 -10.57
CA GLY A 197 -6.62 -1.90 -11.43
C GLY A 197 -7.27 -1.78 -12.79
N SER A 198 -6.48 -1.80 -13.86
CA SER A 198 -7.01 -1.77 -15.23
C SER A 198 -7.55 -3.13 -15.70
N ILE A 199 -8.43 -3.14 -16.70
CA ILE A 199 -8.48 -4.20 -17.73
C ILE A 199 -7.93 -3.62 -19.02
N ASN A 200 -7.15 -4.42 -19.74
CA ASN A 200 -7.01 -4.32 -21.19
C ASN A 200 -7.68 -5.56 -21.78
#